data_AF-A0A1H7LL52-F1
#
_entry.id   AF-A0A1H7LL52-F1
#
_cell.length_a   1.000
_cell.length_b   1.000
_cell.length_c   1.000
_cell.angle_alpha   90.00
_cell.angle_beta   90.00
_cell.angle_gamma   90.00
#
_symmetry.space_group_name_H-M   'P 1'
#
loop_
_entity.id
_entity.type
_entity.pdbx_description
1 polymer ?
#
loop_
_entity_poly.entity_id
_entity_poly.type
_entity_poly.pdbx_seq_one_letter_code
_entity_poly.pdbx_strand_id
1 'polypeptide(L)'
;MKAKFLTFSVAALIFAACNNNPKEKEKSAGEDVLENVNTTDNTGVNKMVPDSADVANAPIIAFSSDTYDFAKIKEGEKIDHTFEFTNTGKSPLIISDVQAGCGCTTPKFNKKPIKPGEKGTIEVGFNSAGQRGTQHKIITVYSNAQPAQSMLHLKGEVQE
;
A
#
# COMPACT_ATOMS: atom_id res chain seq x y z
N MET A 1 17.88 -34.75 47.52
CA MET A 1 17.91 -36.21 47.29
C MET A 1 16.48 -36.72 47.19
N LYS A 2 16.22 -37.54 46.15
CA LYS A 2 15.11 -38.50 46.00
C LYS A 2 13.71 -37.95 45.68
N ALA A 3 13.37 -38.19 44.41
CA ALA A 3 12.08 -38.10 43.74
C ALA A 3 10.99 -39.00 44.33
N LYS A 4 9.72 -38.64 44.10
CA LYS A 4 8.73 -39.29 43.19
C LYS A 4 7.33 -38.74 43.49
N PHE A 5 6.33 -39.26 42.77
CA PHE A 5 4.88 -38.97 42.81
C PHE A 5 4.46 -37.89 41.82
N LEU A 6 3.46 -38.06 40.95
CA LEU A 6 2.58 -39.18 40.63
C LEU A 6 1.86 -38.74 39.34
N THR A 7 1.78 -39.62 38.34
CA THR A 7 1.01 -39.42 37.12
C THR A 7 -0.49 -39.36 37.40
N PHE A 8 -1.22 -38.41 36.80
CA PHE A 8 -2.64 -38.54 36.53
C PHE A 8 -2.98 -38.00 35.13
N SER A 9 -3.54 -38.91 34.33
CA SER A 9 -4.07 -38.72 32.98
C SER A 9 -5.15 -37.65 32.92
N VAL A 10 -5.18 -36.88 31.83
CA VAL A 10 -6.43 -36.35 31.29
C VAL A 10 -6.47 -36.68 29.81
N ALA A 11 -7.52 -37.42 29.44
CA ALA A 11 -7.85 -37.84 28.10
C ALA A 11 -8.15 -36.64 27.20
N ALA A 12 -7.52 -36.57 26.03
CA ALA A 12 -7.94 -35.69 24.95
C ALA A 12 -8.80 -36.49 23.96
N LEU A 13 -10.04 -36.04 23.83
CA LEU A 13 -11.11 -36.64 23.05
C LEU A 13 -10.76 -36.72 21.56
N ILE A 14 -11.07 -37.89 21.02
CA ILE A 14 -11.09 -38.21 19.60
C ILE A 14 -12.35 -37.57 19.02
N PHE A 15 -12.21 -36.75 17.98
CA PHE A 15 -13.29 -36.57 17.00
C PHE A 15 -12.70 -36.82 15.61
N ALA A 16 -12.93 -38.04 15.14
CA ALA A 16 -12.79 -38.43 13.76
C ALA A 16 -14.08 -38.07 13.01
N ALA A 17 -13.89 -37.48 11.83
CA ALA A 17 -14.56 -37.80 10.58
C ALA A 17 -16.10 -37.72 10.44
N CYS A 18 -16.49 -36.90 9.46
CA CYS A 18 -17.44 -37.17 8.38
C CYS A 18 -18.93 -37.39 8.69
N ASN A 19 -19.75 -36.55 8.04
CA ASN A 19 -21.00 -36.98 7.41
C ASN A 19 -21.18 -36.09 6.16
N ASN A 20 -20.93 -36.59 4.94
CA ASN A 20 -21.84 -37.39 4.09
C ASN A 20 -23.22 -36.74 3.95
N ASN A 21 -23.62 -36.36 2.73
CA ASN A 21 -24.31 -37.25 1.80
C ASN A 21 -24.59 -36.54 0.44
N PRO A 22 -25.03 -37.23 -0.62
CA PRO A 22 -24.10 -37.76 -1.61
C PRO A 22 -24.55 -37.61 -3.09
N LYS A 23 -23.68 -38.11 -3.99
CA LYS A 23 -23.96 -38.65 -5.34
C LYS A 23 -24.08 -37.67 -6.52
N GLU A 24 -23.47 -37.93 -7.67
CA GLU A 24 -22.52 -38.96 -8.16
C GLU A 24 -22.12 -38.54 -9.60
N LYS A 25 -20.83 -38.76 -9.95
CA LYS A 25 -20.30 -39.33 -11.22
C LYS A 25 -20.59 -38.62 -12.56
N GLU A 26 -19.74 -38.66 -13.59
CA GLU A 26 -18.41 -39.25 -13.85
C GLU A 26 -17.89 -38.63 -15.16
N LYS A 27 -16.57 -38.37 -15.22
CA LYS A 27 -15.62 -38.76 -16.28
C LYS A 27 -16.05 -38.71 -17.76
N SER A 28 -15.32 -37.94 -18.59
CA SER A 28 -14.38 -38.53 -19.57
C SER A 28 -13.58 -37.45 -20.33
N ALA A 29 -12.38 -37.86 -20.71
CA ALA A 29 -11.32 -37.13 -21.37
C ALA A 29 -11.63 -36.71 -22.82
N GLY A 30 -10.88 -35.72 -23.28
CA GLY A 30 -10.72 -35.34 -24.68
C GLY A 30 -9.55 -34.37 -24.79
N GLU A 31 -8.40 -34.91 -25.17
CA GLU A 31 -7.21 -34.18 -25.62
C GLU A 31 -7.48 -33.42 -26.93
N ASP A 32 -6.58 -32.46 -27.18
CA ASP A 32 -6.30 -31.77 -28.45
C ASP A 32 -7.12 -30.51 -28.75
N VAL A 33 -6.47 -29.35 -28.71
CA VAL A 33 -6.04 -28.58 -29.89
C VAL A 33 -5.33 -27.30 -29.40
N LEU A 34 -4.03 -27.20 -29.72
CA LEU A 34 -3.30 -25.94 -29.80
C LEU A 34 -3.74 -25.21 -31.08
N GLU A 35 -4.38 -24.05 -30.97
CA GLU A 35 -4.45 -23.08 -32.08
C GLU A 35 -4.33 -21.63 -31.57
N ASN A 36 -3.11 -21.10 -31.71
CA ASN A 36 -2.76 -19.77 -32.25
C ASN A 36 -3.88 -18.71 -32.44
N VAL A 37 -4.32 -18.06 -31.37
CA VAL A 37 -5.04 -16.78 -31.53
C VAL A 37 -4.04 -15.63 -31.71
N ASN A 38 -3.64 -15.39 -32.96
CA ASN A 38 -3.18 -14.08 -33.39
C ASN A 38 -4.36 -13.10 -33.24
N THR A 39 -4.44 -12.44 -32.09
CA THR A 39 -5.46 -11.42 -31.84
C THR A 39 -5.01 -10.13 -32.51
N THR A 40 -5.34 -9.96 -33.79
CA THR A 40 -5.62 -8.62 -34.34
C THR A 40 -7.10 -8.34 -34.12
N ASP A 41 -7.44 -7.72 -33.00
CA ASP A 41 -8.73 -7.05 -32.83
C ASP A 41 -8.50 -5.64 -32.28
N ASN A 42 -8.60 -4.68 -33.19
CA ASN A 42 -8.68 -3.26 -32.90
C ASN A 42 -10.07 -2.97 -32.32
N THR A 43 -10.20 -3.00 -31.00
CA THR A 43 -11.28 -2.32 -30.28
C THR A 43 -10.67 -1.49 -29.16
N GLY A 44 -10.93 -0.19 -29.20
CA GLY A 44 -10.33 0.82 -28.34
C GLY A 44 -10.63 0.62 -26.86
N VAL A 45 -9.66 0.08 -26.14
CA VAL A 45 -9.41 0.36 -24.73
C VAL A 45 -7.90 0.48 -24.61
N ASN A 46 -7.38 1.71 -24.47
CA ASN A 46 -5.96 1.95 -24.18
C ASN A 46 -5.66 1.49 -22.75
N LYS A 47 -5.66 0.17 -22.51
CA LYS A 47 -4.98 -0.42 -21.37
C LYS A 47 -3.51 -0.42 -21.73
N MET A 48 -2.82 0.66 -21.40
CA MET A 48 -1.38 0.77 -21.53
C MET A 48 -0.76 -0.25 -20.57
N VAL A 49 -0.57 -1.47 -21.04
CA VAL A 49 0.27 -2.46 -20.38
C VAL A 49 1.69 -1.98 -20.65
N PRO A 50 2.43 -1.50 -19.64
CA PRO A 50 3.82 -1.09 -19.86
C PRO A 50 4.60 -2.30 -20.36
N ASP A 51 5.46 -2.09 -21.35
CA ASP A 51 6.36 -3.12 -21.85
C ASP A 51 7.20 -3.66 -20.67
N SER A 52 7.53 -4.95 -20.70
CA SER A 52 8.18 -5.62 -19.56
C SER A 52 9.56 -5.03 -19.25
N ALA A 53 10.20 -4.40 -20.24
CA ALA A 53 11.45 -3.66 -20.05
C ALA A 53 11.28 -2.32 -19.32
N ASP A 54 10.13 -1.65 -19.47
CA ASP A 54 9.84 -0.38 -18.80
C ASP A 54 9.62 -0.55 -17.30
N VAL A 55 9.00 -1.66 -16.88
CA VAL A 55 8.83 -1.97 -15.45
C VAL A 55 10.17 -2.27 -14.77
N ALA A 56 11.08 -2.97 -15.46
CA ALA A 56 12.39 -3.35 -14.91
C ALA A 56 13.34 -2.17 -14.66
N ASN A 57 13.10 -1.04 -15.35
CA ASN A 57 13.88 0.19 -15.24
C ASN A 57 13.09 1.37 -14.64
N ALA A 58 11.86 1.13 -14.17
CA ALA A 58 11.02 2.16 -13.59
C ALA A 58 11.70 2.88 -12.40
N PRO A 59 11.36 4.15 -12.14
CA PRO A 59 11.66 4.77 -10.87
C PRO A 59 10.89 4.06 -9.74
N ILE A 60 11.47 4.06 -8.55
CA ILE A 60 10.84 3.53 -7.34
C ILE A 60 10.98 4.60 -6.27
N ILE A 61 9.87 5.01 -5.67
CA ILE A 61 9.88 5.96 -4.55
C ILE A 61 9.91 5.18 -3.24
N ALA A 62 10.91 5.44 -2.41
CA ALA A 62 11.03 4.84 -1.08
C ALA A 62 11.04 5.95 -0.03
N PHE A 63 9.98 6.03 0.77
CA PHE A 63 9.88 6.97 1.88
C PHE A 63 10.65 6.46 3.10
N SER A 64 11.27 7.38 3.86
CA SER A 64 11.90 7.04 5.14
C SER A 64 10.85 6.69 6.21
N SER A 65 9.68 7.30 6.13
CA SER A 65 8.46 6.91 6.84
C SER A 65 7.27 7.33 6.00
N ASP A 66 6.21 6.51 5.96
CA ASP A 66 4.94 6.87 5.34
C ASP A 66 3.96 7.50 6.33
N THR A 67 4.26 7.45 7.63
CA THR A 67 3.36 7.87 8.69
C THR A 67 4.06 8.83 9.63
N TYR A 68 3.38 9.92 9.96
CA TYR A 68 3.77 10.82 11.03
C TYR A 68 2.62 10.96 12.03
N ASP A 69 2.92 10.71 13.30
CA ASP A 69 1.99 10.89 14.41
C ASP A 69 2.35 12.20 15.14
N PHE A 70 1.45 13.18 15.10
CA PHE A 70 1.62 14.46 15.79
C PHE A 70 1.16 14.42 17.24
N ALA A 71 0.82 13.23 17.75
CA ALA A 71 0.29 13.00 19.09
C ALA A 71 -0.96 13.84 19.39
N LYS A 72 -0.99 14.54 20.51
CA LYS A 72 -2.12 15.35 20.97
C LYS A 72 -1.81 16.83 20.77
N ILE A 73 -2.73 17.53 20.10
CA ILE A 73 -2.65 18.96 19.82
C ILE A 73 -3.97 19.64 20.20
N LYS A 74 -3.96 20.96 20.37
CA LYS A 74 -5.18 21.76 20.58
C LYS A 74 -5.81 22.19 19.26
N GLU A 75 -7.10 22.56 19.28
CA GLU A 75 -7.72 23.19 18.11
C GLU A 75 -6.96 24.43 17.67
N GLY A 76 -6.90 24.66 16.37
CA GLY A 76 -6.29 25.84 15.78
C GLY A 76 -4.76 25.81 15.69
N GLU A 77 -4.12 24.79 16.29
CA GLU A 77 -2.70 24.55 16.07
C GLU A 77 -2.41 24.12 14.62
N LYS A 78 -1.22 24.48 14.14
CA LYS A 78 -0.72 24.09 12.83
C LYS A 78 0.43 23.13 13.01
N ILE A 79 0.38 22.04 12.26
CA ILE A 79 1.42 21.02 12.21
C ILE A 79 2.05 21.06 10.83
N ASP A 80 3.37 21.14 10.76
CA ASP A 80 4.13 20.99 9.55
C ASP A 80 5.06 19.78 9.68
N HIS A 81 5.01 18.87 8.71
CA HIS A 81 5.88 17.70 8.66
C HIS A 81 6.50 17.54 7.28
N THR A 82 7.75 17.08 7.22
CA THR A 82 8.45 16.81 5.97
C THR A 82 8.69 15.31 5.83
N PHE A 83 8.07 14.72 4.82
CA PHE A 83 8.34 13.34 4.43
C PHE A 83 9.55 13.31 3.48
N GLU A 84 10.62 12.65 3.90
CA GLU A 84 11.78 12.38 3.07
C GLU A 84 11.59 11.09 2.26
N PHE A 85 12.02 11.10 1.01
CA PHE A 85 12.06 9.92 0.16
C PHE A 85 13.35 9.86 -0.65
N THR A 86 13.64 8.67 -1.18
CA THR A 86 14.74 8.41 -2.12
C THR A 86 14.18 7.74 -3.38
N ASN A 87 14.69 8.12 -4.55
CA ASN A 87 14.46 7.35 -5.76
C ASN A 87 15.38 6.12 -5.78
N THR A 88 14.87 4.93 -5.46
CA THR A 88 15.64 3.68 -5.44
C THR A 88 15.55 2.90 -6.76
N GLY A 89 14.89 3.46 -7.77
CA GLY A 89 14.76 2.87 -9.10
C GLY A 89 15.93 3.18 -10.02
N LYS A 90 15.75 2.93 -11.32
CA LYS A 90 16.82 3.07 -12.34
C LYS A 90 16.62 4.22 -13.30
N SER A 91 15.46 4.88 -13.27
CA SER A 91 15.13 6.04 -14.09
C SER A 91 14.80 7.26 -13.22
N PRO A 92 14.85 8.49 -13.76
CA PRO A 92 14.43 9.69 -13.02
C PRO A 92 12.98 9.61 -12.55
N LEU A 93 12.76 9.90 -11.27
CA LEU A 93 11.45 9.98 -10.63
C LEU A 93 10.87 11.38 -10.82
N ILE A 94 9.62 11.46 -11.25
CA ILE A 94 8.87 12.71 -11.41
C ILE A 94 7.57 12.58 -10.61
N ILE A 95 7.39 13.46 -9.63
CA ILE A 95 6.12 13.62 -8.92
C ILE A 95 5.24 14.55 -9.75
N SER A 96 4.12 14.03 -10.24
CA SER A 96 3.17 14.78 -11.06
C SER A 96 2.20 15.58 -10.21
N ASP A 97 1.76 15.00 -9.09
CA ASP A 97 0.80 15.61 -8.18
C ASP A 97 0.92 15.05 -6.76
N VAL A 98 0.47 15.83 -5.77
CA VAL A 98 0.31 15.40 -4.38
C VAL A 98 -1.02 15.94 -3.87
N GLN A 99 -1.95 15.04 -3.56
CA GLN A 99 -3.32 15.39 -3.19
C GLN A 99 -3.60 15.03 -1.73
N ALA A 100 -4.14 15.99 -0.98
CA ALA A 100 -4.67 15.73 0.35
C ALA A 100 -6.17 15.41 0.29
N GLY A 101 -6.63 14.49 1.15
CA GLY A 101 -8.06 14.13 1.22
C GLY A 101 -8.99 15.21 1.78
N CYS A 102 -8.48 16.26 2.44
CA CYS A 102 -9.26 17.39 2.96
C CYS A 102 -8.56 18.72 2.65
N GLY A 103 -9.34 19.81 2.55
CA GLY A 103 -8.79 21.17 2.46
C GLY A 103 -8.06 21.66 3.72
N CYS A 104 -8.13 20.89 4.82
CA CYS A 104 -7.42 21.15 6.06
C CYS A 104 -5.93 20.76 6.02
N THR A 105 -5.50 20.08 4.96
CA THR A 105 -4.13 19.59 4.77
C THR A 105 -3.57 20.14 3.46
N THR A 106 -2.37 20.70 3.49
CA THR A 106 -1.75 21.37 2.33
C THR A 106 -0.39 20.76 2.05
N PRO A 107 -0.22 20.01 0.94
CA PRO A 107 1.07 19.51 0.52
C PRO A 107 1.87 20.57 -0.26
N LYS A 108 3.21 20.51 -0.14
CA LYS A 108 4.16 21.21 -1.00
C LYS A 108 5.23 20.24 -1.45
N PHE A 109 5.55 20.28 -2.74
CA PHE A 109 6.54 19.40 -3.36
C PHE A 109 7.16 20.09 -4.58
N ASN A 110 8.23 19.50 -5.08
CA ASN A 110 8.92 19.96 -6.28
C ASN A 110 8.65 19.01 -7.46
N LYS A 111 8.41 19.58 -8.65
CA LYS A 111 8.23 18.83 -9.91
C LYS A 111 9.52 18.52 -10.65
N LYS A 112 10.68 18.96 -10.14
CA LYS A 112 11.98 18.61 -10.73
C LYS A 112 12.20 17.10 -10.70
N PRO A 113 12.75 16.51 -11.77
CA PRO A 113 13.14 15.10 -11.76
C PRO A 113 14.17 14.79 -10.68
N ILE A 114 13.98 13.69 -9.96
CA ILE A 114 14.88 13.17 -8.93
C ILE A 114 15.64 11.98 -9.50
N LYS A 115 16.97 12.07 -9.62
CA LYS A 115 17.76 11.01 -10.25
C LYS A 115 17.79 9.74 -9.39
N PRO A 116 18.13 8.57 -9.96
CA PRO A 116 18.41 7.37 -9.18
C PRO A 116 19.40 7.64 -8.04
N GLY A 117 19.05 7.21 -6.83
CA GLY A 117 19.82 7.40 -5.60
C GLY A 117 19.68 8.78 -4.95
N GLU A 118 19.06 9.76 -5.61
CA GLU A 118 18.84 11.08 -5.03
C GLU A 118 17.62 11.10 -4.11
N LYS A 119 17.67 12.01 -3.13
CA LYS A 119 16.61 12.27 -2.16
C LYS A 119 15.71 13.42 -2.61
N GLY A 120 14.46 13.37 -2.17
CA GLY A 120 13.50 14.46 -2.28
C GLY A 120 12.65 14.58 -1.02
N THR A 121 11.83 15.62 -0.98
CA THR A 121 10.95 15.92 0.16
C THR A 121 9.53 16.27 -0.29
N ILE A 122 8.56 15.94 0.56
CA ILE A 122 7.18 16.40 0.48
C ILE A 122 6.84 17.02 1.84
N GLU A 123 6.61 18.33 1.87
CA GLU A 123 6.14 19.03 3.06
C GLU A 123 4.62 18.94 3.13
N VAL A 124 4.08 18.68 4.31
CA VAL A 124 2.64 18.61 4.54
C VAL A 124 2.31 19.44 5.77
N GLY A 125 1.48 20.46 5.56
CA GLY A 125 0.87 21.25 6.63
C GLY A 125 -0.53 20.76 6.96
N PHE A 126 -0.90 20.71 8.24
CA PHE A 126 -2.24 20.43 8.74
C PHE A 126 -2.70 21.56 9.65
N ASN A 127 -3.88 22.13 9.35
CA ASN A 127 -4.55 23.12 10.19
C ASN A 127 -5.67 22.44 10.97
N SER A 128 -5.54 22.38 12.30
CA SER A 128 -6.51 21.72 13.18
C SER A 128 -7.75 22.55 13.51
N ALA A 129 -7.84 23.80 13.02
CA ALA A 129 -9.03 24.64 13.20
C ALA A 129 -10.30 23.92 12.69
N GLY A 130 -11.32 23.85 13.53
CA GLY A 130 -12.57 23.13 13.28
C GLY A 130 -12.44 21.60 13.27
N GLN A 131 -11.33 21.03 13.72
CA GLN A 131 -11.11 19.57 13.80
C GLN A 131 -11.12 19.11 15.27
N ARG A 132 -11.62 17.90 15.53
CA ARG A 132 -11.75 17.32 16.88
C ARG A 132 -11.58 15.81 16.88
N GLY A 133 -11.07 15.26 17.99
CA GLY A 133 -10.87 13.83 18.19
C GLY A 133 -9.76 13.25 17.32
N THR A 134 -9.78 11.93 17.14
CA THR A 134 -8.78 11.20 16.34
C THR A 134 -8.79 11.66 14.89
N GLN A 135 -7.62 12.05 14.40
CA GLN A 135 -7.39 12.45 13.03
C GLN A 135 -6.58 11.37 12.31
N HIS A 136 -7.00 11.07 11.08
CA HIS A 136 -6.20 10.32 10.12
C HIS A 136 -6.36 10.99 8.76
N LYS A 137 -5.34 11.72 8.33
CA LYS A 137 -5.31 12.40 7.03
C LYS A 137 -4.44 11.59 6.08
N ILE A 138 -4.94 11.39 4.87
CA ILE A 138 -4.26 10.66 3.81
C ILE A 138 -3.80 11.68 2.76
N ILE A 139 -2.54 11.54 2.35
CA ILE A 139 -1.92 12.31 1.28
C ILE A 139 -1.49 11.31 0.20
N THR A 140 -2.03 11.44 -1.00
CA THR A 140 -1.71 10.57 -2.13
C THR A 140 -0.70 11.26 -3.04
N VAL A 141 0.44 10.61 -3.25
CA VAL A 141 1.53 11.05 -4.12
C VAL A 141 1.40 10.33 -5.45
N TYR A 142 1.28 11.08 -6.55
CA TYR A 142 1.20 10.58 -7.91
C TYR A 142 2.55 10.80 -8.61
N SER A 143 3.05 9.77 -9.28
CA SER A 143 4.34 9.82 -9.95
C SER A 143 4.40 8.84 -11.13
N ASN A 144 5.51 8.90 -11.87
CA ASN A 144 5.87 7.89 -12.86
C ASN A 144 6.55 6.64 -12.25
N ALA A 145 6.58 6.51 -10.91
CA ALA A 145 7.15 5.34 -10.23
C ALA A 145 6.30 4.09 -10.43
N GLN A 146 6.84 2.94 -10.02
CA GLN A 146 6.06 1.73 -9.79
C GLN A 146 6.10 1.36 -8.30
N PRO A 147 4.96 1.39 -7.59
CA PRO A 147 3.63 1.80 -8.05
C PRO A 147 3.52 3.29 -8.38
N ALA A 148 2.59 3.65 -9.28
CA ALA A 148 2.36 5.04 -9.70
C ALA A 148 1.79 5.94 -8.58
N GLN A 149 1.23 5.32 -7.54
CA GLN A 149 0.68 5.98 -6.37
C GLN A 149 1.37 5.51 -5.10
N SER A 150 1.65 6.45 -4.21
CA SER A 150 2.10 6.18 -2.84
C SER A 150 1.25 6.97 -1.86
N MET A 151 1.04 6.43 -0.66
CA MET A 151 0.22 7.08 0.36
C MET A 151 1.07 7.49 1.56
N LEU A 152 0.81 8.67 2.09
CA LEU A 152 1.36 9.18 3.34
C LEU A 152 0.23 9.45 4.33
N HIS A 153 0.54 9.38 5.61
CA HIS A 153 -0.43 9.44 6.69
C HIS A 153 0.00 10.45 7.75
N LEU A 154 -0.90 11.39 8.06
CA LEU A 154 -0.83 12.17 9.30
C LEU A 154 -1.84 11.60 10.29
N LYS A 155 -1.38 11.26 11.49
CA LYS A 155 -2.19 10.70 12.57
C LYS A 155 -2.02 11.52 13.84
N GLY A 156 -3.03 11.50 14.70
CA GLY A 156 -2.98 12.12 16.01
C GLY A 156 -4.37 12.41 16.55
N GLU A 157 -4.47 13.24 17.59
CA GLU A 157 -5.70 13.60 18.27
C GLU A 157 -5.77 15.12 18.46
N VAL A 158 -6.91 15.72 18.13
CA VAL A 158 -7.17 17.15 18.34
C VAL A 158 -8.12 17.33 19.53
N GLN A 159 -7.66 18.04 20.55
CA GLN A 159 -8.35 18.29 21.80
C GLN A 159 -8.85 19.72 21.89
N GLU A 160 -9.90 19.92 22.70
CA GLU A 160 -10.50 21.25 22.97
C GLU A 160 -9.51 22.27 23.53
#